data_AF-A0A7G2CYC0-F1
#
_entry.id   AF-A0A7G2CYC0-F1
#
_cell.length_a   1.000
_cell.length_b   1.000
_cell.length_c   1.000
_cell.angle_alpha   90.00
_cell.angle_beta   90.00
_cell.angle_gamma   90.00
#
_symmetry.space_group_name_H-M   'P 1'
#
loop_
_entity.id
_entity.type
_entity.pdbx_description
1 polymer ?
#
loop_
_entity_poly.entity_id
_entity_poly.type
_entity_poly.pdbx_seq_one_letter_code
_entity_poly.pdbx_strand_id
1 'polypeptide(L)' 'MSRTALRIFVTVGLLIAGVVLGLIFQNVWLGVLLAAIVWFGWFLGYESRRGHNAGVNDEDHGVEL' A
#
# COMPACT_ATOMS: atom_id res chain seq x y z
N MET A 1 -6.49 -14.45 -9.75
CA MET A 1 -7.17 -13.63 -8.72
C MET A 1 -7.30 -12.21 -9.25
N SER A 2 -8.49 -11.60 -9.25
CA SER A 2 -8.65 -10.26 -9.80
C SER A 2 -7.89 -9.22 -8.95
N ARG A 3 -7.36 -8.17 -9.59
CA ARG A 3 -6.59 -7.12 -8.89
C ARG A 3 -7.44 -6.42 -7.83
N THR A 4 -8.74 -6.25 -8.12
CA THR A 4 -9.73 -5.73 -7.18
C THR A 4 -9.89 -6.66 -5.99
N ALA A 5 -9.93 -7.97 -6.18
CA ALA A 5 -10.01 -8.93 -5.08
C ALA A 5 -8.78 -8.79 -4.17
N LEU A 6 -7.56 -8.75 -4.71
CA LEU A 6 -6.35 -8.54 -3.90
C LEU A 6 -6.43 -7.26 -3.06
N ARG A 7 -6.88 -6.14 -3.65
CA ARG A 7 -7.06 -4.87 -2.93
C ARG A 7 -8.06 -4.99 -1.79
N ILE A 8 -9.18 -5.68 -2.03
CA ILE A 8 -10.20 -5.91 -1.00
C ILE A 8 -9.62 -6.78 0.12
N PHE A 9 -8.94 -7.88 -0.20
CA PHE A 9 -8.32 -8.75 0.81
C PHE A 9 -7.28 -8.01 1.65
N VAL A 10 -6.42 -7.20 1.04
CA VAL A 10 -5.45 -6.39 1.79
C VAL A 10 -6.17 -5.38 2.69
N THR A 11 -7.21 -4.72 2.19
CA THR A 11 -7.95 -3.72 2.97
C THR A 11 -8.66 -4.37 4.16
N VAL A 12 -9.36 -5.49 3.93
CA VAL A 12 -10.05 -6.24 4.99
C VAL A 12 -9.05 -6.80 6.00
N GLY A 13 -7.94 -7.37 5.52
CA GLY A 13 -6.88 -7.90 6.39
C GLY A 13 -6.25 -6.82 7.28
N LEU A 14 -5.94 -5.64 6.72
CA LEU A 14 -5.41 -4.52 7.48
C LEU A 14 -6.42 -3.97 8.48
N LEU A 15 -7.72 -3.92 8.12
CA LEU A 15 -8.76 -3.49 9.04
C LEU A 15 -8.87 -4.44 10.23
N ILE A 16 -8.90 -5.75 9.98
CA ILE A 16 -8.92 -6.78 11.03
C ILE A 16 -7.68 -6.65 11.92
N ALA A 17 -6.48 -6.55 11.32
CA ALA A 17 -5.24 -6.37 12.06
C ALA A 17 -5.25 -5.10 12.91
N GLY A 18 -5.76 -3.99 12.37
CA GLY A 18 -5.94 -2.72 13.07
C GLY A 18 -6.85 -2.87 14.29
N VAL A 19 -8.01 -3.51 14.13
CA VAL A 19 -8.92 -3.76 15.25
C VAL A 19 -8.24 -4.63 16.32
N VAL A 20 -7.57 -5.71 15.94
CA VAL A 20 -6.85 -6.60 16.88
C VAL A 20 -5.78 -5.84 17.65
N LEU A 21 -4.93 -5.07 16.97
CA LEU A 21 -3.93 -4.22 17.61
C LEU A 21 -4.58 -3.18 18.54
N GLY A 22 -5.67 -2.56 18.08
CA GLY A 22 -6.42 -1.60 18.88
C GLY A 22 -6.97 -2.22 20.18
N LEU A 23 -7.47 -3.46 20.12
CA LEU A 23 -7.92 -4.18 21.31
C LEU A 23 -6.74 -4.50 22.26
N ILE A 24 -5.58 -4.87 21.73
CA ILE A 24 -4.35 -5.10 22.52
C ILE A 24 -3.93 -3.82 23.27
N PHE A 25 -4.03 -2.67 22.61
CA PHE A 25 -3.74 -1.36 23.21
C PHE A 25 -4.91 -0.77 24.00
N GLN A 26 -6.02 -1.50 24.17
CA GLN A 26 -7.27 -1.01 24.80
C GLN A 26 -7.82 0.27 24.13
N ASN A 27 -7.45 0.51 22.87
CA ASN A 27 -7.85 1.68 22.09
C ASN A 27 -8.00 1.30 20.61
N VAL A 28 -9.25 1.02 20.21
CA VAL A 28 -9.59 0.64 18.84
C VAL A 28 -9.23 1.73 17.83
N TRP A 29 -9.37 3.01 18.21
CA TRP A 29 -9.04 4.13 17.31
C TRP A 29 -7.55 4.19 16.97
N LEU A 30 -6.68 3.90 17.93
CA LEU A 30 -5.24 3.80 17.68
C LEU A 30 -4.93 2.67 16.68
N GLY A 31 -5.54 1.51 16.88
CA GLY A 31 -5.37 0.38 15.97
C GLY A 31 -5.86 0.65 14.54
N VAL A 32 -7.02 1.29 14.41
CA VAL A 32 -7.56 1.72 13.11
C VAL A 32 -6.65 2.76 12.44
N LEU A 33 -6.11 3.72 13.20
CA LEU A 33 -5.17 4.72 12.67
C LEU A 33 -3.90 4.05 12.13
N LEU A 34 -3.32 3.10 12.87
CA LEU A 34 -2.14 2.34 12.42
C LEU A 34 -2.43 1.55 11.15
N ALA A 35 -3.58 0.87 11.09
CA ALA A 35 -4.00 0.17 9.87
C ALA A 35 -4.17 1.12 8.68
N ALA A 36 -4.70 2.32 8.89
CA ALA A 36 -4.83 3.33 7.85
C ALA A 36 -3.47 3.81 7.33
N ILE A 37 -2.49 4.04 8.21
CA ILE A 37 -1.12 4.42 7.83
C ILE A 37 -0.46 3.31 6.98
N VAL A 38 -0.54 2.06 7.44
CA VAL A 38 0.03 0.91 6.70
C VAL A 38 -0.67 0.73 5.36
N TRP A 39 -2.00 0.88 5.32
CA TRP A 39 -2.78 0.83 4.09
C TRP A 39 -2.34 1.90 3.11
N PHE A 40 -2.06 3.12 3.58
CA PHE A 40 -1.57 4.21 2.74
C PHE A 40 -0.19 3.90 2.14
N GLY A 41 0.74 3.39 2.96
CA GLY A 41 2.07 2.96 2.48
C GLY A 41 1.99 1.85 1.43
N TRP A 42 1.14 0.85 1.67
CA TRP A 42 0.86 -0.20 0.69
C TRP A 42 0.24 0.36 -0.59
N PHE A 43 -0.76 1.24 -0.47
CA PHE A 43 -1.46 1.84 -1.61
C PHE A 43 -0.50 2.65 -2.48
N LEU A 44 0.31 3.51 -1.86
CA LEU A 44 1.32 4.30 -2.56
C LEU A 44 2.41 3.42 -3.19
N GLY A 45 2.88 2.37 -2.50
CA GLY A 45 3.84 1.42 -3.07
C GLY A 45 3.26 0.60 -4.23
N TYR A 46 1.99 0.22 -4.13
CA TYR A 46 1.26 -0.47 -5.19
C TYR A 46 1.09 0.43 -6.43
N GLU A 47 0.80 1.72 -6.22
CA GLU A 47 0.70 2.71 -7.30
C GLU A 47 2.09 3.06 -7.87
N SER A 48 3.11 3.15 -7.02
CA SER A 48 4.51 3.42 -7.41
C SER A 48 5.08 2.31 -8.30
N ARG A 49 4.76 1.04 -8.02
CA ARG A 49 5.08 -0.08 -8.93
C ARG A 49 4.35 0.00 -10.27
N ARG A 50 3.29 0.80 -10.41
CA ARG A 50 2.68 1.09 -11.72
C ARG A 50 3.51 2.08 -12.54
N GLY A 51 4.40 2.82 -11.89
CA GLY A 51 5.35 3.75 -12.51
C GLY A 51 6.65 3.09 -12.99
N HIS A 52 6.72 1.77 -13.09
CA HIS A 52 7.88 1.11 -13.69
C HIS A 52 7.84 1.33 -15.22
N ASN A 53 8.68 2.26 -15.69
CA ASN A 53 8.95 2.64 -17.08
C ASN A 53 8.14 3.81 -17.68
N ALA A 54 7.92 4.89 -16.92
CA ALA A 54 7.71 6.19 -17.56
C ALA A 54 9.07 6.75 -18.06
N GLY A 55 9.66 6.11 -19.09
CA GLY A 55 10.65 6.74 -19.98
C GLY A 55 12.11 6.91 -19.49
N VAL A 56 12.70 5.98 -18.75
CA VAL A 56 14.15 5.99 -18.47
C VAL A 56 14.78 4.63 -18.77
N ASN A 57 14.55 4.14 -19.99
CA ASN A 57 15.47 3.26 -20.71
C ASN A 57 15.06 3.30 -22.18
N ASP A 58 15.23 4.45 -22.82
CA ASP A 58 15.40 4.45 -24.26
C ASP A 58 16.86 4.06 -24.49
N GLU A 59 17.09 2.81 -24.94
CA GLU A 59 18.41 2.26 -25.23
C GLU A 59 19.24 3.08 -26.25
N ASP A 60 18.65 4.11 -26.86
CA ASP A 60 19.27 4.97 -27.89
C ASP A 60 19.48 6.44 -27.49
N HIS A 61 19.08 6.87 -26.29
CA HIS A 61 19.34 8.24 -25.83
C HIS A 61 20.10 8.22 -24.51
N GLY A 62 21.42 8.38 -24.62
CA GLY A 62 22.30 8.62 -23.48
C GLY A 62 21.79 9.79 -22.62
N VAL A 63 22.03 9.71 -21.32
CA VAL A 63 21.80 10.82 -20.39
C VAL A 63 22.76 11.95 -20.77
N GLU A 64 22.25 12.95 -21.49
CA GLU A 64 22.91 14.25 -21.64
C GLU A 64 22.68 15.04 -20.35
N LEU A 65 23.76 15.24 -19.59
CA LEU A 65 23.85 16.13 -18.41
C LEU A 65 24.11 17.57 -18.85
#